data_AF-A0A949CML6-F1
#
_entry.id   AF-A0A949CML6-F1
#
_cell.length_a   1.000
_cell.length_b   1.000
_cell.length_c   1.000
_cell.angle_alpha   90.00
_cell.angle_beta   90.00
_cell.angle_gamma   90.00
#
_symmetry.space_group_name_H-M   'P 1'
#
loop_
_entity.id
_entity.type
_entity.pdbx_description
1 polymer ?
#
loop_
_entity_poly.entity_id
_entity_poly.type
_entity_poly.pdbx_seq_one_letter_code
_entity_poly.pdbx_strand_id
1 'polypeptide(L)' 'FIDVAAEIARNEKLLANLVKQIQGKEGRLSNEAFVSRAPADIIEKERQALSELVSQRSATEEAIEKLRKL' A
#
# COMPACT_ATOMS: atom_id res chain seq x y z
N PHE A 1 5.88 28.86 -6.39
CA PHE A 1 4.95 28.01 -7.17
C PHE A 1 5.30 26.56 -6.87
N ILE A 2 4.33 25.73 -6.50
CA ILE A 2 4.53 24.27 -6.42
C ILE A 2 4.44 23.74 -7.85
N ASP A 3 5.38 22.86 -8.22
CA ASP A 3 5.27 22.09 -9.45
C ASP A 3 4.31 20.91 -9.19
N VAL A 4 3.04 21.15 -9.51
CA VAL A 4 1.95 20.17 -9.31
C VAL A 4 2.21 18.89 -10.11
N ALA A 5 2.77 19.01 -11.31
CA ALA A 5 3.08 17.85 -12.15
C ALA A 5 4.18 16.99 -11.54
N ALA A 6 5.24 17.61 -11.00
CA ALA A 6 6.29 16.89 -10.28
C ALA A 6 5.76 16.21 -9.01
N GLU A 7 4.85 16.84 -8.27
CA GLU A 7 4.27 16.27 -7.06
C GLU A 7 3.33 15.08 -7.37
N ILE A 8 2.52 15.18 -8.42
CA ILE A 8 1.72 14.05 -8.92
C ILE A 8 2.64 12.88 -9.29
N ALA A 9 3.71 13.12 -10.05
CA ALA A 9 4.63 12.06 -10.48
C ALA A 9 5.33 11.37 -9.28
N ARG A 10 5.68 12.13 -8.23
CA ARG A 10 6.23 11.56 -6.98
C ARG A 10 5.22 10.67 -6.28
N ASN A 11 3.98 11.14 -6.15
CA ASN A 11 2.92 10.39 -5.49
C ASN A 11 2.50 9.15 -6.29
N GLU A 12 2.49 9.22 -7.62
CA GLU A 12 2.26 8.05 -8.49
C GLU A 12 3.36 6.98 -8.33
N LYS A 13 4.62 7.41 -8.20
CA LYS A 13 5.73 6.49 -7.91
C LYS A 13 5.59 5.85 -6.53
N LEU A 14 5.21 6.63 -5.51
CA LEU A 14 4.90 6.11 -4.19
C LEU A 14 3.76 5.10 -4.23
N LEU A 15 2.68 5.43 -4.93
CA LEU A 15 1.52 4.58 -5.12
C LEU A 15 1.91 3.23 -5.75
N ALA A 16 2.71 3.26 -6.83
CA ALA A 16 3.20 2.04 -7.47
C ALA A 16 4.02 1.16 -6.52
N ASN A 17 4.83 1.76 -5.64
CA ASN A 17 5.59 1.01 -4.64
C ASN A 17 4.69 0.41 -3.54
N LEU A 18 3.67 1.14 -3.09
CA LEU A 18 2.70 0.66 -2.12
C LEU A 18 1.90 -0.52 -2.68
N VAL A 19 1.44 -0.43 -3.93
CA VAL A 19 0.73 -1.52 -4.62
C VAL A 19 1.59 -2.80 -4.67
N LYS A 20 2.87 -2.69 -5.02
CA LYS A 20 3.78 -3.86 -5.05
C LYS A 20 3.96 -4.50 -3.67
N GLN A 21 4.07 -3.69 -2.62
CA GLN A 21 4.19 -4.20 -1.25
C GLN A 21 2.92 -4.90 -0.78
N ILE A 22 1.76 -4.29 -1.08
CA ILE A 22 0.43 -4.87 -0.80
C ILE A 22 0.31 -6.23 -1.49
N GLN A 23 0.57 -6.31 -2.80
CA GLN A 23 0.50 -7.57 -3.55
C GLN A 23 1.41 -8.66 -2.96
N GLY A 24 2.63 -8.29 -2.54
CA GLY A 24 3.53 -9.23 -1.88
C GLY A 24 3.00 -9.77 -0.56
N LYS A 25 2.33 -8.93 0.25
CA LYS A 25 1.72 -9.35 1.52
C LYS A 25 0.44 -10.14 1.31
N GLU A 26 -0.43 -9.69 0.41
CA GLU A 26 -1.65 -10.41 0.02
C GLU A 26 -1.32 -11.81 -0.48
N GLY A 27 -0.29 -11.95 -1.32
CA GLY A 27 0.18 -13.25 -1.80
C GLY A 27 0.70 -14.18 -0.69
N ARG A 28 1.31 -13.64 0.36
CA ARG A 28 1.72 -14.43 1.53
C ARG A 28 0.52 -14.85 2.36
N LEU A 29 -0.41 -13.92 2.60
CA LEU A 29 -1.61 -14.14 3.42
C LEU A 29 -2.69 -14.98 2.72
N SER A 30 -2.66 -15.09 1.39
CA SER A 30 -3.52 -16.00 0.62
C SER A 30 -2.94 -17.40 0.51
N ASN A 31 -1.65 -17.58 0.81
CA ASN A 31 -1.02 -18.88 0.81
C ASN A 31 -1.40 -19.67 2.07
N GLU A 32 -2.28 -20.66 1.92
CA GLU A 32 -2.76 -21.51 3.01
C GLU A 32 -1.62 -22.21 3.78
N ALA A 33 -0.53 -22.58 3.10
CA ALA A 33 0.62 -23.20 3.77
C ALA A 33 1.36 -22.22 4.69
N PHE A 34 1.35 -20.92 4.36
CA PHE A 34 1.88 -19.88 5.24
C PHE A 34 0.93 -19.62 6.40
N VAL A 35 -0.37 -19.44 6.14
CA VAL A 35 -1.38 -19.14 7.16
C VAL A 35 -1.54 -20.27 8.18
N SER A 36 -1.48 -21.52 7.73
CA SER A 36 -1.64 -22.68 8.62
C SER A 36 -0.41 -23.04 9.44
N ARG A 37 0.79 -22.64 8.98
CA ARG A 37 2.06 -23.02 9.63
C ARG A 37 2.72 -21.88 10.40
N ALA A 38 2.42 -20.63 10.06
CA ALA A 38 2.97 -19.49 10.75
C ALA A 38 2.28 -19.30 12.12
N PRO A 39 3.02 -18.82 13.14
CA PRO A 39 2.43 -18.41 14.40
C PRO A 39 1.36 -17.33 14.21
N ALA A 40 0.32 -17.37 15.05
CA ALA A 40 -0.81 -16.44 14.97
C ALA A 40 -0.39 -14.96 15.12
N ASP A 41 0.62 -14.67 15.94
CA ASP A 41 1.17 -13.32 16.12
C ASP A 41 1.85 -12.79 14.85
N ILE A 42 2.48 -13.68 14.06
CA ILE A 42 3.08 -13.32 12.78
C ILE A 42 1.99 -13.05 11.74
N ILE A 43 0.96 -13.88 11.67
CA ILE A 43 -0.18 -13.66 10.76
C ILE A 43 -0.89 -12.35 11.09
N GLU A 44 -1.12 -12.06 12.36
CA GLU A 44 -1.76 -10.82 12.77
C GLU A 44 -0.90 -9.60 12.43
N LYS A 45 0.41 -9.65 12.69
CA LYS A 45 1.35 -8.58 12.28
C LYS A 45 1.35 -8.36 10.77
N GLU A 46 1.33 -9.42 9.96
CA GLU A 46 1.29 -9.30 8.51
C GLU A 46 -0.05 -8.71 8.02
N ARG A 47 -1.18 -9.07 8.65
CA ARG A 47 -2.49 -8.49 8.36
C ARG A 47 -2.56 -7.01 8.75
N GLN A 48 -2.02 -6.66 9.91
CA GLN A 48 -1.94 -5.28 10.36
C GLN A 48 -1.07 -4.44 9.41
N ALA A 49 0.12 -4.94 9.06
CA ALA A 49 1.00 -4.28 8.11
C ALA A 49 0.36 -4.13 6.72
N LEU A 50 -0.42 -5.12 6.27
CA LEU A 50 -1.20 -5.01 5.04
C LEU A 50 -2.26 -3.91 5.15
N SER A 51 -3.00 -3.84 6.27
CA SER A 51 -4.01 -2.80 6.51
C SER A 51 -3.41 -1.40 6.47
N GLU A 52 -2.26 -1.19 7.12
CA GLU A 52 -1.53 0.08 7.12
C GLU A 52 -1.10 0.49 5.70
N LEU A 53 -0.57 -0.45 4.91
CA LEU A 53 -0.18 -0.18 3.53
C LEU A 53 -1.39 0.17 2.65
N VAL A 54 -2.52 -0.51 2.84
CA VAL A 54 -3.77 -0.21 2.11
C VAL A 54 -4.29 1.18 2.47
N SER A 55 -4.24 1.56 3.75
CA SER A 55 -4.60 2.90 4.20
C SER A 55 -3.70 3.97 3.58
N GLN A 56 -2.38 3.73 3.58
CA GLN A 56 -1.41 4.64 2.95
C GLN A 56 -1.61 4.76 1.44
N ARG A 57 -1.97 3.66 0.77
CA ARG A 57 -2.32 3.65 -0.66
C ARG A 57 -3.50 4.57 -0.93
N SER A 58 -4.60 4.38 -0.19
CA SER A 58 -5.83 5.19 -0.31
C SER A 58 -5.55 6.68 -0.09
N ALA A 59 -4.79 7.02 0.96
CA ALA A 59 -4.43 8.41 1.23
C ALA A 59 -3.58 9.03 0.11
N THR A 60 -2.70 8.24 -0.50
CA THR A 60 -1.87 8.68 -1.64
C THR A 60 -2.70 8.89 -2.90
N GLU A 61 -3.66 7.99 -3.17
CA GLU A 61 -4.62 8.12 -4.28
C GLU A 61 -5.45 9.40 -4.12
N GLU A 62 -6.00 9.65 -2.93
CA GLU A 62 -6.74 10.89 -2.64
C GLU A 62 -5.89 12.14 -2.80
N ALA A 63 -4.61 12.09 -2.39
CA ALA A 63 -3.70 13.22 -2.56
C ALA A 63 -3.45 13.52 -4.04
N ILE A 64 -3.23 12.49 -4.86
CA ILE A 64 -3.10 12.64 -6.33
C ILE A 64 -4.38 13.25 -6.92
N GLU A 65 -5.56 12.76 -6.54
CA GLU A 65 -6.82 13.30 -7.04
C GLU A 65 -7.03 14.76 -6.67
N LYS A 66 -6.67 15.16 -5.44
CA LYS A 66 -6.73 16.56 -5.00
C LYS A 66 -5.80 17.42 -5.85
N LEU A 67 -4.56 16.98 -6.07
CA LEU A 67 -3.58 17.70 -6.90
C LEU A 67 -4.02 17.81 -8.37
N ARG A 68 -4.67 16.79 -8.92
CA ARG A 68 -5.21 16.82 -10.30
C ARG A 68 -6.38 17.79 -10.49
N LYS A 69 -7.02 18.22 -9.39
CA LYS A 69 -8.14 19.18 -9.39
C LYS A 69 -7.70 20.62 -9.10
N LEU A 70 -6.42 20.84 -8.77
CA LEU A 70 -5.81 22.17 -8.61
C LEU A 70 -5.46 22.77 -9.97
#